data_AF-A0A382AZ87-F1
#
_entry.id   AF-A0A382AZ87-F1
#
_cell.length_a   1.000
_cell.length_b   1.000
_cell.length_c   1.000
_cell.angle_alpha   90.00
_cell.angle_beta   90.00
_cell.angle_gamma   90.00
#
_symmetry.space_group_name_H-M   'P 1'
#
loop_
_entity.id
_entity.type
_entity.pdbx_description
1 polymer ?
#
loop_
_entity_poly.entity_id
_entity_poly.type
_entity_poly.pdbx_seq_one_letter_code
_entity_poly.pdbx_strand_id
1 'polypeptide(L)'
;MLARIISATIVLLLLFGCTERPQQDLQLPMVGVLPGYGQLSGHVSGSELDVLPVVYAYNEDINVGYTVFVVDGLYRVVNLIQGTYSITIRPAVGQLEGFREQTVSR
;
A
#
# COMPACT_ATOMS: atom_id res chain seq x y z
N MET A 1 38.26 -4.12 40.57
CA MET A 1 38.02 -2.91 39.75
C MET A 1 37.57 -3.20 38.30
N LEU A 2 37.43 -4.45 37.85
CA LEU A 2 36.97 -4.79 36.50
C LEU A 2 35.43 -4.83 36.32
N ALA A 3 34.66 -5.00 37.40
CA ALA A 3 33.22 -5.27 37.35
C ALA A 3 32.32 -4.02 37.16
N ARG A 4 32.87 -2.79 37.20
CA ARG A 4 32.07 -1.56 37.03
C ARG A 4 32.05 -1.03 35.59
N ILE A 5 32.90 -1.57 34.71
CA ILE A 5 33.06 -1.07 33.34
C ILE A 5 32.02 -1.70 32.39
N ILE A 6 31.60 -2.95 32.65
CA ILE A 6 30.69 -3.70 31.76
C ILE A 6 29.23 -3.19 31.84
N SER A 7 28.84 -2.58 32.97
CA SER A 7 27.46 -2.12 33.19
C SER A 7 27.11 -0.85 32.40
N ALA A 8 28.07 0.07 32.22
CA ALA A 8 27.82 1.32 31.49
C ALA A 8 27.71 1.12 29.96
N THR A 9 28.38 0.10 29.41
CA THR A 9 28.41 -0.14 27.96
C THR A 9 27.12 -0.79 27.44
N ILE A 10 26.48 -1.64 28.25
CA ILE A 10 25.22 -2.31 27.89
C ILE A 10 24.02 -1.34 27.93
N VAL A 11 24.02 -0.40 28.87
CA VAL A 11 22.97 0.64 28.95
C VAL A 11 23.05 1.63 27.79
N LEU A 12 24.27 1.93 27.31
CA LEU A 12 24.46 2.81 26.15
C LEU A 12 23.94 2.17 24.84
N LEU A 13 24.09 0.85 24.67
CA LEU A 13 23.60 0.14 23.48
C LEU A 13 22.07 0.00 23.41
N LEU A 14 21.38 0.02 24.55
CA LEU A 14 19.90 -0.06 24.60
C LEU A 14 19.21 1.29 24.33
N LEU A 15 19.90 2.42 24.53
CA LEU A 15 19.35 3.76 24.25
C LEU A 15 19.43 4.16 22.77
N PHE A 16 20.27 3.49 21.97
CA PHE A 16 20.34 3.69 20.51
C PHE A 16 19.52 2.65 19.72
N GLY A 17 18.80 1.75 20.41
CA GLY A 17 18.06 0.65 19.78
C GLY A 17 16.73 1.02 19.13
N CYS A 18 16.18 2.20 19.39
CA CYS A 18 15.04 2.72 18.64
C CYS A 18 15.53 3.41 17.37
N THR A 19 16.16 2.64 16.48
CA THR A 19 16.19 3.08 15.08
C THR A 19 14.76 2.93 14.59
N GLU A 20 13.98 4.02 14.66
CA GLU A 20 12.79 4.17 13.84
C GLU A 20 13.22 3.77 12.43
N ARG A 21 12.71 2.63 11.95
CA ARG A 21 12.93 2.27 10.54
C ARG A 21 12.46 3.49 9.78
N PRO A 22 13.29 4.09 8.90
CA PRO A 22 12.79 5.13 8.03
C PRO A 22 11.57 4.52 7.35
N GLN A 23 10.40 5.05 7.69
CA GLN A 23 9.16 4.73 7.01
C GLN A 23 9.48 5.18 5.59
N GLN A 24 9.84 4.23 4.74
CA GLN A 24 10.03 4.49 3.33
C GLN A 24 8.69 5.05 2.92
N ASP A 25 8.63 6.37 2.72
CA ASP A 25 7.44 7.01 2.20
C ASP A 25 7.10 6.23 0.96
N LEU A 26 6.01 5.46 1.03
CA LEU A 26 5.55 4.67 -0.09
C LEU A 26 5.03 5.66 -1.11
N GLN A 27 5.96 6.18 -1.89
CA GLN A 27 5.66 6.93 -3.09
C GLN A 27 5.11 5.91 -4.06
N LEU A 28 3.78 5.88 -4.12
CA LEU A 28 3.07 5.28 -5.25
C LEU A 28 3.76 5.77 -6.53
N PRO A 29 4.00 4.89 -7.51
CA PRO A 29 4.77 5.24 -8.69
C PRO A 29 4.22 6.52 -9.33
N MET A 30 5.10 7.34 -9.90
CA MET A 30 4.68 8.53 -10.63
C MET A 30 3.84 8.10 -11.84
N VAL A 31 2.50 8.15 -11.69
CA VAL A 31 1.57 7.83 -12.77
C VAL A 31 1.18 9.12 -13.49
N GLY A 32 1.34 9.16 -14.82
CA GLY A 32 0.94 10.28 -15.66
C GLY A 32 -0.56 10.57 -15.56
N VAL A 33 -0.90 11.85 -15.39
CA VAL A 33 -2.28 12.34 -15.29
C VAL A 33 -2.67 13.01 -16.60
N LEU A 34 -3.78 12.56 -17.19
CA LEU A 34 -4.35 13.11 -18.41
C LEU A 34 -5.29 14.28 -18.06
N PRO A 35 -5.20 15.42 -18.77
CA PRO A 35 -6.14 16.52 -18.59
C PRO A 35 -7.59 16.07 -18.82
N GLY A 36 -8.51 16.55 -17.97
CA GLY A 36 -9.95 16.24 -18.09
C GLY A 36 -10.39 14.93 -17.44
N TYR A 37 -9.46 14.15 -16.88
CA TYR A 37 -9.76 12.95 -16.11
C TYR A 37 -9.63 13.20 -14.60
N GLY A 38 -10.33 12.38 -13.82
CA GLY A 38 -10.31 12.39 -12.37
C GLY A 38 -9.23 11.50 -11.75
N GLN A 39 -9.14 11.59 -10.42
CA GLN A 39 -8.29 10.74 -9.59
C GLN A 39 -9.02 10.37 -8.30
N LEU A 40 -8.69 9.20 -7.75
CA LEU A 40 -9.16 8.73 -6.45
C LEU A 40 -7.96 8.20 -5.67
N SER A 41 -7.88 8.55 -4.39
CA SER A 41 -6.84 8.07 -3.49
C SER A 41 -7.38 7.96 -2.07
N GLY A 42 -6.81 7.05 -1.29
CA GLY A 42 -7.20 6.90 0.10
C GLY A 42 -6.35 5.89 0.85
N HIS A 43 -6.79 5.60 2.06
CA HIS A 43 -6.19 4.62 2.95
C HIS A 43 -7.16 3.46 3.20
N VAL A 44 -6.61 2.26 3.35
CA VAL A 44 -7.33 1.02 3.65
C VAL A 44 -6.67 0.38 4.87
N SER A 45 -7.50 0.04 5.85
CA SER A 45 -7.11 -0.75 7.02
C SER A 45 -7.79 -2.12 6.98
N GLY A 46 -7.05 -3.18 7.32
CA GLY A 46 -7.59 -4.53 7.48
C GLY A 46 -7.47 -5.02 8.91
N SER A 47 -8.32 -5.99 9.29
CA SER A 47 -8.27 -6.68 10.58
C SER A 47 -7.76 -8.12 10.50
N GLU A 48 -7.62 -8.66 9.28
CA GLU A 48 -7.20 -10.03 9.01
C GLU A 48 -5.78 -10.05 8.43
N LEU A 49 -4.96 -11.01 8.88
CA LEU A 49 -3.61 -11.22 8.37
C LEU A 49 -3.65 -11.93 7.01
N ASP A 50 -2.65 -11.67 6.17
CA ASP A 50 -2.41 -12.34 4.89
C ASP A 50 -3.53 -12.23 3.84
N VAL A 51 -4.52 -11.35 4.06
CA VAL A 51 -5.56 -11.02 3.08
C VAL A 51 -5.19 -9.74 2.35
N LEU A 52 -4.94 -9.85 1.03
CA LEU A 52 -4.67 -8.69 0.19
C LEU A 52 -5.97 -7.90 -0.07
N PRO A 53 -6.07 -6.64 0.35
CA PRO A 53 -7.22 -5.81 0.02
C PRO A 53 -7.11 -5.29 -1.41
N VAL A 54 -8.25 -5.24 -2.09
CA VAL A 54 -8.40 -4.66 -3.41
C VAL A 54 -9.50 -3.61 -3.36
N VAL A 55 -9.22 -2.43 -3.92
CA VAL A 55 -10.21 -1.37 -4.08
C VAL A 55 -10.84 -1.51 -5.46
N TYR A 56 -12.16 -1.52 -5.50
CA TYR A 56 -12.94 -1.51 -6.72
C TYR A 56 -13.71 -0.20 -6.82
N ALA A 57 -13.38 0.60 -7.83
CA ALA A 57 -14.07 1.83 -8.15
C ALA A 57 -14.98 1.58 -9.35
N TYR A 58 -16.28 1.75 -9.16
CA TYR A 58 -17.29 1.53 -10.20
C TYR A 58 -17.94 2.85 -10.59
N ASN A 59 -17.78 3.26 -11.84
CA ASN A 59 -18.47 4.42 -12.38
C ASN A 59 -19.91 4.02 -12.74
N GLU A 60 -20.87 4.52 -11.97
CA GLU A 60 -22.29 4.17 -12.09
C GLU A 60 -22.95 4.77 -13.34
N ASP A 61 -22.43 5.90 -13.81
CA ASP A 61 -23.00 6.64 -14.94
C ASP A 61 -22.74 5.94 -16.27
N ILE A 62 -21.60 5.25 -16.39
CA ILE A 62 -21.15 4.61 -17.64
C ILE A 62 -20.84 3.11 -17.51
N ASN A 63 -21.10 2.51 -16.36
CA ASN A 63 -20.91 1.08 -16.09
C ASN A 63 -19.48 0.58 -16.33
N VAL A 64 -18.48 1.31 -15.82
CA VAL A 64 -17.06 0.97 -15.95
C VAL A 64 -16.45 0.67 -14.58
N GLY A 65 -15.78 -0.48 -14.46
CA GLY A 65 -15.08 -0.90 -13.24
C GLY A 65 -13.57 -0.75 -13.34
N TYR A 66 -12.95 -0.26 -12.27
CA TYR A 66 -11.50 -0.20 -12.09
C TYR A 66 -11.09 -1.03 -10.88
N THR A 67 -10.11 -1.91 -11.07
CA THR A 67 -9.43 -2.63 -9.98
C THR A 67 -8.17 -1.87 -9.60
N VAL A 68 -8.09 -1.41 -8.36
CA VAL A 68 -6.99 -0.60 -7.84
C VAL A 68 -6.27 -1.37 -6.73
N PHE A 69 -4.98 -1.59 -6.92
CA PHE A 69 -4.13 -2.24 -5.93
C PHE A 69 -3.87 -1.32 -4.73
N VAL A 70 -3.77 -1.94 -3.56
CA VAL A 70 -3.37 -1.29 -2.31
C VAL A 70 -1.93 -1.69 -2.02
N VAL A 71 -1.08 -0.71 -1.70
CA VAL A 71 0.30 -0.94 -1.29
C VAL A 71 0.50 -0.25 0.06
N ASP A 72 0.86 -1.02 1.09
CA ASP A 72 1.02 -0.57 2.48
C ASP A 72 -0.15 0.28 2.99
N GLY A 73 -1.37 -0.21 2.72
CA GLY A 73 -2.62 0.46 3.10
C GLY A 73 -2.97 1.68 2.26
N LEU A 74 -2.18 2.08 1.26
CA LEU A 74 -2.46 3.23 0.41
C LEU A 74 -2.88 2.79 -0.99
N TYR A 75 -3.81 3.53 -1.59
CA TYR A 75 -4.17 3.36 -3.00
C TYR A 75 -4.28 4.71 -3.71
N ARG A 76 -3.98 4.70 -5.01
CA ARG A 76 -4.20 5.82 -5.92
C ARG A 76 -4.52 5.29 -7.31
N VAL A 77 -5.55 5.84 -7.91
CA VAL A 77 -5.90 5.65 -9.33
C VAL A 77 -6.08 7.02 -9.97
N VAL A 78 -5.63 7.13 -11.22
CA VAL A 78 -5.73 8.33 -12.05
C VAL A 78 -6.35 7.97 -13.38
N ASN A 79 -6.62 8.99 -14.19
CA ASN A 79 -7.23 8.82 -15.52
C ASN A 79 -8.63 8.18 -15.42
N LEU A 80 -9.35 8.49 -14.34
CA LEU A 80 -10.74 8.08 -14.15
C LEU A 80 -11.66 8.92 -15.03
N ILE A 81 -12.50 8.26 -15.82
CA ILE A 81 -13.54 8.94 -16.60
C ILE A 81 -14.49 9.65 -15.61
N GLN A 82 -14.93 10.86 -15.94
CA GLN A 82 -15.86 11.60 -15.09
C GLN A 82 -17.15 10.82 -14.82
N GLY A 83 -17.69 10.96 -13.62
CA GLY A 83 -18.96 10.37 -13.22
C GLY A 83 -19.04 10.07 -11.73
N THR A 84 -20.17 9.52 -11.31
CA THR A 84 -20.43 9.06 -9.95
C THR A 84 -19.76 7.72 -9.70
N TYR A 85 -19.02 7.59 -8.60
CA TYR A 85 -18.29 6.38 -8.26
C TYR A 85 -18.80 5.72 -6.98
N SER A 86 -19.13 4.44 -7.08
CA SER A 86 -19.27 3.55 -5.93
C SER A 86 -17.94 2.85 -5.64
N ILE A 87 -17.46 2.97 -4.40
CA ILE A 87 -16.17 2.42 -3.97
C ILE A 87 -16.41 1.24 -3.03
N THR A 88 -15.85 0.09 -3.37
CA THR A 88 -15.90 -1.10 -2.52
C THR A 88 -14.50 -1.62 -2.26
N ILE A 89 -14.28 -2.11 -1.05
CA ILE A 89 -13.02 -2.73 -0.64
C ILE A 89 -13.33 -4.19 -0.35
N ARG A 90 -12.60 -5.11 -0.98
CA ARG A 90 -12.81 -6.54 -0.80
C ARG A 90 -11.48 -7.31 -0.80
N PRO A 91 -11.44 -8.51 -0.20
CA PRO A 91 -10.32 -9.42 -0.39
C PRO A 91 -10.08 -9.68 -1.88
N ALA A 92 -8.81 -9.85 -2.27
CA ALA A 92 -8.43 -10.40 -3.56
C ALA A 92 -8.90 -11.87 -3.65
N VAL A 93 -10.19 -12.08 -3.94
CA VAL A 93 -10.75 -13.43 -4.10
C VAL A 93 -10.38 -14.01 -5.46
N GLY A 94 -9.96 -15.28 -5.47
CA GLY A 94 -9.83 -16.07 -6.70
C GLY A 94 -8.63 -15.74 -7.59
N GLN A 95 -7.50 -15.27 -7.04
CA GLN A 95 -6.23 -15.43 -7.77
C GLN A 95 -6.07 -16.92 -8.09
N LEU A 96 -6.04 -17.26 -9.38
CA LEU A 96 -6.02 -18.65 -9.85
C LEU A 96 -4.93 -19.43 -9.13
N GLU A 97 -5.29 -20.62 -8.63
CA GLU A 97 -4.29 -21.58 -8.15
C GLU A 97 -3.26 -21.81 -9.26
N GLY A 98 -1.98 -21.56 -8.97
CA GLY A 98 -0.89 -21.77 -9.92
C GLY A 98 -0.32 -20.52 -10.60
N PHE A 99 -0.79 -19.30 -10.30
CA PHE A 99 -0.07 -18.10 -10.71
C PHE A 99 1.18 -17.91 -9.85
N ARG A 100 2.37 -18.08 -10.44
CA ARG A 100 3.63 -17.67 -9.81
C ARG A 100 3.90 -16.21 -10.15
N GLU A 101 4.33 -15.44 -9.15
CA GLU A 101 4.84 -14.09 -9.35
C GLU A 101 5.90 -14.07 -10.45
N GLN A 102 5.82 -13.08 -11.34
CA GLN A 102 6.78 -12.87 -12.41
C GLN A 102 7.13 -11.39 -12.48
N THR A 103 8.42 -11.10 -12.54
CA THR A 103 8.93 -9.76 -12.86
C THR A 103 9.33 -9.74 -14.33
N VAL A 104 8.69 -8.88 -15.12
CA VAL A 104 9.06 -8.66 -16.53
C VAL A 104 9.69 -7.27 -16.63
N SER A 105 10.97 -7.22 -16.96
CA SER A 105 11.68 -5.98 -17.32
C SER A 105 11.64 -5.79 -18.84
N ARG A 106 11.28 -4.59 -19.30
CA ARG A 106 11.36 -4.18 -20.71
C ARG A 106 12.32 -3.01 -20.86
#